data_AF-A0A3V9FLN6-F1
#
_entry.id   AF-A0A3V9FLN6-F1
#
_cell.length_a   1.000
_cell.length_b   1.000
_cell.length_c   1.000
_cell.angle_alpha   90.00
_cell.angle_beta   90.00
_cell.angle_gamma   90.00
#
_symmetry.space_group_name_H-M   'P 1'
#
loop_
_entity.id
_entity.type
_entity.pdbx_description
1 polymer ?
#
loop_
_entity_poly.entity_id
_entity_poly.type
_entity_poly.pdbx_seq_one_letter_code
_entity_poly.pdbx_strand_id
1 'polypeptide(L)'
;MIKLVRIDYRLLHGQVVFAWTRALDIDHIIVANANAAGDAFVSMSLSLAKPAGVSLDIITVEQAAEKLASGKLDHKKVMVVLGNTAETLAFVEKVPGISVINYGGIAQKEGAQQFGKAIYLTEQEIADSQALKAKGIRLEMRQVPAHSAELLNDKL
;
A
#
# COMPACT_ATOMS: atom_id res chain seq x y z
N MET A 1 1.97 0.65 -15.60
CA MET A 1 2.85 1.47 -14.73
C MET A 1 2.24 1.68 -13.35
N ILE A 2 3.04 1.56 -12.28
CA ILE A 2 2.63 1.81 -10.89
C ILE A 2 2.50 3.31 -10.63
N LYS A 3 1.35 3.74 -10.12
CA LYS A 3 1.03 5.13 -9.78
C LYS A 3 1.06 5.40 -8.28
N LEU A 4 0.81 4.38 -7.46
CA LEU A 4 0.81 4.48 -6.02
C LEU A 4 1.17 3.13 -5.39
N VAL A 5 2.08 3.15 -4.42
CA VAL A 5 2.25 2.08 -3.44
C VAL A 5 1.76 2.63 -2.11
N ARG A 6 0.80 1.96 -1.48
CA ARG A 6 0.14 2.42 -0.26
C ARG A 6 0.11 1.33 0.81
N ILE A 7 0.47 1.70 2.04
CA ILE A 7 0.25 0.87 3.23
C ILE A 7 -1.04 1.32 3.92
N ASP A 8 -2.03 0.43 4.01
CA ASP A 8 -3.23 0.63 4.81
C ASP A 8 -3.68 -0.72 5.37
N TYR A 9 -3.66 -0.88 6.70
CA TYR A 9 -4.02 -2.15 7.35
C TYR A 9 -5.46 -2.61 7.07
N ARG A 10 -6.33 -1.71 6.60
CA ARG A 10 -7.72 -2.00 6.19
C ARG A 10 -7.85 -2.31 4.70
N LEU A 11 -6.74 -2.28 3.96
CA LEU A 11 -6.66 -2.55 2.53
C LEU A 11 -7.61 -1.62 1.73
N LEU A 12 -8.72 -2.14 1.19
CA LEU A 12 -9.72 -1.36 0.47
C LEU A 12 -10.91 -1.04 1.38
N HIS A 13 -11.09 0.24 1.69
CA HIS A 13 -12.18 0.68 2.57
C HIS A 13 -12.67 2.10 2.27
N GLY A 14 -13.94 2.32 2.63
CA GLY A 14 -14.59 3.63 2.64
C GLY A 14 -14.46 4.41 1.33
N GLN A 15 -14.49 5.74 1.45
CA GLN A 15 -14.28 6.65 0.30
C GLN A 15 -12.81 6.86 -0.04
N VAL A 16 -11.88 6.27 0.72
CA VAL A 16 -10.44 6.46 0.54
C VAL A 16 -9.96 5.85 -0.77
N VAL A 17 -10.37 4.61 -1.07
CA VAL A 17 -10.05 3.96 -2.35
C VAL A 17 -10.56 4.79 -3.53
N PHE A 18 -11.78 5.33 -3.44
CA PHE A 18 -12.37 6.17 -4.48
C PHE A 18 -11.62 7.49 -4.69
N ALA A 19 -11.12 8.11 -3.61
CA ALA A 19 -10.35 9.34 -3.71
C ALA A 19 -9.02 9.11 -4.44
N TRP A 20 -8.29 8.04 -4.08
CA TRP A 20 -7.02 7.70 -4.71
C TRP A 20 -7.18 7.26 -6.17
N THR A 21 -8.17 6.42 -6.48
CA THR A 21 -8.36 5.95 -7.85
C THR A 21 -8.72 7.10 -8.79
N ARG A 22 -9.56 8.04 -8.36
CA ARG A 22 -9.90 9.22 -9.16
C ARG A 22 -8.72 10.19 -9.31
N ALA A 23 -8.01 10.48 -8.23
CA ALA A 23 -6.92 11.46 -8.26
C ALA A 23 -5.74 11.04 -9.13
N LEU A 24 -5.48 9.73 -9.24
CA LEU A 24 -4.35 9.18 -9.99
C LEU A 24 -4.77 8.43 -11.26
N ASP A 25 -6.06 8.47 -11.60
CA ASP A 25 -6.65 7.79 -12.75
C ASP A 25 -6.31 6.28 -12.79
N ILE A 26 -6.44 5.62 -11.64
CA ILE A 26 -6.14 4.20 -11.45
C ILE A 26 -7.24 3.35 -12.10
N ASP A 27 -6.85 2.40 -12.95
CA ASP A 27 -7.76 1.44 -13.59
C ASP A 27 -7.48 -0.02 -13.17
N HIS A 28 -6.46 -0.23 -12.33
CA HIS A 28 -6.12 -1.53 -11.78
C HIS A 28 -5.58 -1.42 -10.35
N ILE A 29 -6.06 -2.26 -9.44
CA ILE A 29 -5.61 -2.34 -8.05
C ILE A 29 -5.01 -3.73 -7.82
N ILE A 30 -3.87 -3.78 -7.15
CA ILE A 30 -3.35 -5.01 -6.55
C ILE A 30 -3.39 -4.84 -5.04
N VAL A 31 -4.13 -5.70 -4.36
CA VAL A 31 -4.00 -5.90 -2.92
C VAL A 31 -3.00 -7.03 -2.72
N ALA A 32 -1.79 -6.68 -2.29
CA ALA A 32 -0.72 -7.63 -2.00
C ALA A 32 -0.73 -7.93 -0.50
N ASN A 33 -1.45 -8.99 -0.11
CA ASN A 33 -1.59 -9.39 1.29
C ASN A 33 -1.91 -10.89 1.41
N ALA A 34 -1.04 -11.64 2.08
CA ALA A 34 -1.17 -13.10 2.20
C ALA A 34 -2.47 -13.53 2.89
N ASN A 35 -2.88 -12.83 3.95
CA ASN A 35 -4.10 -13.15 4.69
C ASN A 35 -5.35 -12.95 3.81
N ALA A 36 -5.46 -11.81 3.13
CA ALA A 36 -6.58 -11.52 2.23
C ALA A 36 -6.62 -12.47 1.02
N ALA A 37 -5.46 -12.89 0.51
CA ALA A 37 -5.37 -13.86 -0.59
C ALA A 37 -5.79 -15.28 -0.16
N GLY A 38 -5.55 -15.65 1.10
CA GLY A 38 -5.90 -16.96 1.67
C GLY A 38 -7.33 -17.06 2.21
N ASP A 39 -8.03 -15.94 2.38
CA ASP A 39 -9.37 -15.89 2.98
C ASP A 39 -10.43 -15.44 1.96
N ALA A 40 -11.31 -16.36 1.59
CA ALA A 40 -12.36 -16.12 0.60
C ALA A 40 -13.38 -15.05 1.05
N PHE A 41 -13.66 -14.95 2.35
CA PHE A 41 -14.59 -13.95 2.88
C PHE A 41 -13.97 -12.56 2.82
N VAL A 42 -12.71 -12.41 3.24
CA VAL A 42 -11.96 -11.15 3.13
C VAL A 42 -11.83 -10.72 1.67
N SER A 43 -11.47 -11.66 0.78
CA SER A 43 -11.33 -11.40 -0.65
C SER A 43 -12.64 -10.92 -1.29
N MET A 44 -13.76 -11.56 -0.95
CA MET A 44 -15.09 -11.14 -1.39
C MET A 44 -15.43 -9.73 -0.87
N SER A 45 -15.17 -9.44 0.40
CA SER A 45 -15.42 -8.13 1.01
C SER A 45 -14.65 -7.01 0.29
N LEU A 46 -13.35 -7.21 0.03
CA LEU A 46 -12.51 -6.26 -0.69
C LEU A 46 -12.97 -6.05 -2.14
N SER A 47 -13.46 -7.12 -2.79
CA SER A 47 -14.00 -7.06 -4.14
C SER A 47 -15.24 -6.16 -4.23
N LEU A 48 -16.08 -6.15 -3.17
CA LEU A 48 -17.24 -5.26 -3.07
C LEU A 48 -16.85 -3.79 -2.81
N ALA A 49 -15.70 -3.53 -2.17
CA ALA A 49 -15.20 -2.18 -1.90
C ALA A 49 -14.55 -1.51 -3.12
N LYS A 50 -14.23 -2.28 -4.16
CA LYS A 50 -13.55 -1.81 -5.36
C LYS A 50 -14.44 -0.84 -6.18
N PRO A 51 -13.90 0.31 -6.65
CA PRO A 51 -14.62 1.20 -7.54
C PRO A 51 -15.07 0.53 -8.86
N ALA A 52 -16.19 0.99 -9.41
CA ALA A 52 -16.65 0.57 -10.73
C ALA A 52 -15.64 0.94 -11.82
N GLY A 53 -15.47 0.08 -12.83
CA GLY A 53 -14.52 0.28 -13.93
C GLY A 53 -13.04 0.01 -13.59
N VAL A 54 -12.70 -0.19 -12.31
CA VAL A 54 -11.35 -0.56 -11.87
C VAL A 54 -11.26 -2.09 -11.77
N SER A 55 -10.18 -2.69 -12.23
CA SER A 55 -9.92 -4.13 -12.05
C SER A 55 -9.13 -4.39 -10.75
N LEU A 56 -9.24 -5.59 -10.17
CA LEU A 56 -8.62 -5.91 -8.88
C LEU A 56 -8.02 -7.31 -8.88
N ASP A 57 -6.81 -7.42 -8.34
CA ASP A 57 -6.22 -8.67 -7.86
C ASP A 57 -6.04 -8.62 -6.34
N ILE A 58 -6.30 -9.74 -5.68
CA ILE A 58 -6.02 -9.95 -4.25
C ILE A 58 -5.13 -11.18 -4.18
N ILE A 59 -3.82 -10.95 -4.00
CA ILE A 59 -2.76 -11.93 -4.25
C ILE A 59 -1.62 -11.75 -3.25
N THR A 60 -0.67 -12.67 -3.22
CA THR A 60 0.54 -12.52 -2.38
C THR A 60 1.52 -11.51 -2.98
N VAL A 61 2.51 -11.10 -2.18
CA VAL A 61 3.61 -10.22 -2.63
C VAL A 61 4.39 -10.84 -3.79
N GLU A 62 4.63 -12.15 -3.73
CA GLU A 62 5.33 -12.91 -4.78
C GLU A 62 4.55 -12.84 -6.10
N GLN A 63 3.26 -13.17 -6.06
CA GLN A 63 2.39 -13.13 -7.24
C GLN A 63 2.27 -11.71 -7.81
N ALA A 64 2.21 -10.69 -6.94
CA ALA A 64 2.18 -9.31 -7.36
C ALA A 64 3.48 -8.92 -8.11
N ALA A 65 4.64 -9.30 -7.58
CA ALA A 65 5.93 -9.05 -8.22
C ALA A 65 6.06 -9.75 -9.57
N GLU A 66 5.68 -11.04 -9.65
CA GLU A 66 5.67 -11.80 -10.91
C GLU A 66 4.75 -11.15 -11.96
N LYS A 67 3.53 -10.74 -11.54
CA LYS A 67 2.56 -10.12 -12.44
C LYS A 67 3.06 -8.77 -12.97
N LEU A 68 3.67 -7.96 -12.11
CA LEU A 68 4.27 -6.68 -12.49
C LEU A 68 5.47 -6.86 -13.42
N ALA A 69 6.33 -7.86 -13.16
CA ALA A 69 7.48 -8.18 -14.01
C ALA A 69 7.09 -8.75 -15.38
N SER A 70 5.91 -9.39 -15.50
CA SER A 70 5.46 -10.02 -16.74
C SER A 70 5.07 -9.04 -17.86
N GLY A 71 5.00 -7.74 -17.61
CA GLY A 71 4.56 -6.72 -18.57
C GLY A 71 3.05 -6.68 -18.84
N LYS A 72 2.28 -7.64 -18.29
CA LYS A 72 0.81 -7.72 -18.47
C LYS A 72 0.07 -6.46 -18.00
N LEU A 73 0.67 -5.69 -17.09
CA LEU A 73 0.07 -4.48 -16.50
C LEU A 73 0.73 -3.18 -17.02
N ASP A 74 1.55 -3.23 -18.08
CA ASP A 74 2.26 -2.04 -18.57
C ASP A 74 1.31 -0.96 -19.09
N HIS A 75 0.23 -1.40 -19.75
CA HIS A 75 -0.85 -0.55 -20.24
C HIS A 75 -1.84 -0.08 -19.16
N LYS A 76 -1.66 -0.52 -17.90
CA LYS A 76 -2.52 -0.18 -16.76
C LYS A 76 -1.91 0.90 -15.87
N LYS A 77 -2.75 1.65 -15.16
CA LYS A 77 -2.39 2.60 -14.12
C LYS A 77 -2.66 1.92 -12.77
N VAL A 78 -1.60 1.37 -12.19
CA VAL A 78 -1.72 0.41 -11.08
C VAL A 78 -1.57 1.11 -9.73
N MET A 79 -2.48 0.82 -8.80
CA MET A 79 -2.30 1.09 -7.37
C MET A 79 -2.01 -0.23 -6.65
N VAL A 80 -0.91 -0.28 -5.90
CA VAL A 80 -0.59 -1.41 -5.02
C VAL A 80 -0.93 -1.03 -3.59
N VAL A 81 -1.72 -1.87 -2.91
CA VAL A 81 -2.13 -1.71 -1.52
C VAL A 81 -1.59 -2.88 -0.70
N LEU A 82 -0.84 -2.57 0.36
CA LEU A 82 -0.26 -3.53 1.29
C LEU A 82 -0.82 -3.30 2.70
N GLY A 83 -0.88 -4.35 3.50
CA GLY A 83 -1.47 -4.30 4.84
C GLY A 83 -0.50 -3.88 5.96
N ASN A 84 0.80 -3.98 5.74
CA ASN A 84 1.82 -3.80 6.79
C ASN A 84 3.20 -3.45 6.19
N THR A 85 4.14 -3.04 7.04
CA THR A 85 5.51 -2.65 6.65
C THR A 85 6.35 -3.84 6.19
N ALA A 86 6.17 -5.01 6.79
CA ALA A 86 6.96 -6.21 6.45
C ALA A 86 6.72 -6.68 5.01
N GLU A 87 5.45 -6.83 4.61
CA GLU A 87 5.08 -7.15 3.23
C GLU A 87 5.50 -6.03 2.26
N THR A 88 5.48 -4.77 2.72
CA THR A 88 5.93 -3.63 1.91
C THR A 88 7.42 -3.67 1.64
N LEU A 89 8.23 -3.98 2.65
CA LEU A 89 9.67 -4.16 2.50
C LEU A 89 9.97 -5.32 1.54
N ALA A 90 9.32 -6.47 1.73
CA ALA A 90 9.46 -7.62 0.83
C ALA A 90 9.04 -7.31 -0.61
N PHE A 91 7.97 -6.51 -0.79
CA PHE A 91 7.52 -6.07 -2.11
C PHE A 91 8.55 -5.17 -2.81
N VAL A 92 9.10 -4.19 -2.10
CA VAL A 92 10.13 -3.27 -2.62
C VAL A 92 11.40 -4.00 -3.03
N GLU A 93 11.75 -5.09 -2.36
CA GLU A 93 12.91 -5.90 -2.73
C GLU A 93 12.72 -6.68 -4.03
N LYS A 94 11.48 -6.99 -4.39
CA LYS A 94 11.14 -7.73 -5.61
C LYS A 94 10.73 -6.82 -6.76
N VAL A 95 10.26 -5.61 -6.48
CA VAL A 95 9.75 -4.66 -7.47
C VAL A 95 10.62 -3.40 -7.48
N PRO A 96 11.57 -3.28 -8.43
CA PRO A 96 12.44 -2.12 -8.51
C PRO A 96 11.68 -0.87 -8.99
N GLY A 97 12.27 0.31 -8.74
CA GLY A 97 11.77 1.58 -9.26
C GLY A 97 10.69 2.25 -8.40
N ILE A 98 10.41 1.74 -7.20
CA ILE A 98 9.54 2.42 -6.23
C ILE A 98 10.31 3.57 -5.57
N SER A 99 9.90 4.80 -5.86
CA SER A 99 10.52 6.02 -5.29
C SER A 99 9.72 6.63 -4.14
N VAL A 100 8.41 6.34 -4.06
CA VAL A 100 7.50 6.90 -3.05
C VAL A 100 6.57 5.80 -2.53
N ILE A 101 6.41 5.75 -1.20
CA ILE A 101 5.41 4.91 -0.52
C ILE A 101 4.51 5.81 0.32
N ASN A 102 3.20 5.63 0.15
CA ASN A 102 2.21 6.33 0.95
C ASN A 102 1.79 5.50 2.17
N TYR A 103 2.05 6.04 3.36
CA TYR A 103 1.55 5.55 4.63
C TYR A 103 0.15 6.12 4.84
N GLY A 104 -0.84 5.26 4.60
CA GLY A 104 -2.25 5.60 4.63
C GLY A 104 -2.92 5.37 5.98
N GLY A 105 -2.57 4.25 6.61
CA GLY A 105 -3.03 3.88 7.93
C GLY A 105 -2.29 2.67 8.45
N ILE A 106 -1.74 2.76 9.66
CA ILE A 106 -1.21 1.61 10.40
C ILE A 106 -1.87 1.66 11.77
N ALA A 107 -2.50 0.56 12.17
CA ALA A 107 -3.35 0.53 13.36
C ALA A 107 -2.56 0.77 14.64
N GLN A 108 -3.18 1.44 15.61
CA GLN A 108 -2.67 1.46 16.96
C GLN A 108 -2.71 0.05 17.54
N LYS A 109 -1.57 -0.40 18.08
CA LYS A 109 -1.40 -1.66 18.78
C LYS A 109 -0.51 -1.46 19.99
N GLU A 110 -0.45 -2.47 20.85
CA GLU A 110 0.41 -2.45 22.03
C GLU A 110 1.88 -2.20 21.62
N GLY A 111 2.56 -1.30 22.36
CA GLY A 111 3.94 -0.91 22.07
C GLY A 111 4.15 0.00 20.84
N ALA A 112 3.10 0.40 20.12
CA ALA A 112 3.24 1.30 18.98
C ALA A 112 3.37 2.77 19.40
N GLN A 113 4.31 3.49 18.78
CA GLN A 113 4.48 4.93 18.90
C GLN A 113 3.69 5.65 17.80
N GLN A 114 3.14 6.83 18.09
CA GLN A 114 2.37 7.61 17.13
C GLN A 114 3.28 8.55 16.32
N PHE A 115 3.26 8.42 14.98
CA PHE A 115 4.04 9.26 14.05
C PHE A 115 3.18 10.28 13.29
N GLY A 116 1.89 10.03 13.21
CA GLY A 116 0.91 10.91 12.57
C GLY A 116 -0.52 10.58 12.98
N LYS A 117 -1.50 11.24 12.35
CA LYS A 117 -2.92 11.07 12.70
C LYS A 117 -3.43 9.63 12.60
N ALA A 118 -2.87 8.85 11.69
CA ALA A 118 -3.31 7.47 11.42
C ALA A 118 -2.15 6.47 11.36
N ILE A 119 -0.95 6.87 11.79
CA ILE A 119 0.27 6.07 11.66
C ILE A 119 0.82 5.81 13.06
N TYR A 120 0.72 4.54 13.46
CA TYR A 120 1.25 4.01 14.71
C TYR A 120 2.22 2.89 14.35
N LEU A 121 3.47 2.97 14.81
CA LEU A 121 4.51 2.01 14.47
C LEU A 121 5.07 1.36 15.74
N THR A 122 5.07 0.04 15.79
CA THR A 122 5.89 -0.74 16.72
C THR A 122 7.37 -0.66 16.37
N GLU A 123 8.26 -1.06 17.27
CA GLU A 123 9.71 -1.09 17.05
C GLU A 123 10.09 -1.82 15.75
N GLN A 124 9.49 -2.98 15.47
CA GLN A 124 9.74 -3.71 14.22
C GLN A 124 9.29 -2.94 12.98
N GLU A 125 8.15 -2.25 13.03
CA GLU A 125 7.66 -1.47 11.88
C GLU A 125 8.46 -0.18 11.67
N ILE A 126 9.04 0.37 12.74
CA ILE A 126 10.04 1.45 12.65
C ILE A 126 11.28 0.92 11.93
N ALA A 127 11.79 -0.25 12.31
CA ALA A 127 12.95 -0.88 11.65
C ALA A 127 12.69 -1.15 10.16
N ASP A 128 11.54 -1.71 9.80
CA ASP A 128 11.15 -1.92 8.40
C ASP A 128 11.09 -0.59 7.63
N SER A 129 10.53 0.45 8.25
CA SER A 129 10.41 1.78 7.64
C SER A 129 11.77 2.47 7.49
N GLN A 130 12.69 2.26 8.44
CA GLN A 130 14.09 2.72 8.33
C GLN A 130 14.82 2.00 7.20
N ALA A 131 14.58 0.69 7.00
CA ALA A 131 15.14 -0.04 5.86
C ALA A 131 14.61 0.49 4.51
N LEU A 132 13.32 0.81 4.43
CA LEU A 132 12.73 1.47 3.25
C LEU A 132 13.36 2.85 3.00
N LYS A 133 13.52 3.67 4.05
CA LYS A 133 14.22 4.97 3.99
C LYS A 133 15.66 4.81 3.51
N ALA A 134 16.40 3.81 4.00
CA ALA A 134 17.78 3.55 3.62
C ALA A 134 17.93 3.14 2.14
N LYS A 135 16.88 2.59 1.51
CA LYS A 135 16.83 2.35 0.06
C LYS A 135 16.54 3.61 -0.77
N GLY A 136 16.50 4.79 -0.14
CA GLY A 136 16.26 6.08 -0.80
C GLY A 136 14.79 6.38 -1.09
N ILE A 137 13.86 5.64 -0.47
CA ILE A 137 12.43 5.78 -0.72
C ILE A 137 11.85 6.91 0.14
N ARG A 138 11.05 7.77 -0.51
CA ARG A 138 10.26 8.81 0.17
C ARG A 138 9.01 8.19 0.78
N LEU A 139 8.86 8.31 2.10
CA LEU A 139 7.76 7.75 2.89
C LEU A 139 6.81 8.89 3.28
N GLU A 140 5.64 8.94 2.64
CA GLU A 140 4.65 10.01 2.81
C GLU A 140 3.45 9.57 3.63
N MET A 141 3.18 10.26 4.73
CA MET A 141 1.97 10.06 5.53
C MET A 141 0.84 10.95 5.02
N ARG A 142 -0.20 10.34 4.47
CA ARG A 142 -1.49 10.99 4.17
C ARG A 142 -2.59 9.97 3.90
N GLN A 143 -3.78 10.25 4.42
CA GLN A 143 -4.91 9.34 4.29
C GLN A 143 -5.56 9.42 2.90
N VAL A 144 -5.70 10.63 2.34
CA VAL A 144 -6.34 10.90 1.05
C VAL A 144 -5.50 11.89 0.23
N PRO A 145 -5.67 11.95 -1.10
CA PRO A 145 -4.88 12.82 -1.98
C PRO A 145 -5.00 14.31 -1.64
N ALA A 146 -6.17 14.75 -1.16
CA ALA A 146 -6.45 16.15 -0.83
C ALA A 146 -5.73 16.64 0.43
N HIS A 147 -5.22 15.73 1.27
CA HIS A 147 -4.43 16.12 2.44
C HIS A 147 -2.98 16.38 2.03
N SER A 148 -2.36 17.36 2.69
CA SER A 148 -0.91 17.57 2.57
C SER A 148 -0.16 16.34 3.08
N ALA A 149 0.89 15.94 2.36
CA ALA A 149 1.75 14.84 2.78
C ALA A 149 2.73 15.32 3.85
N GLU A 150 2.77 14.62 4.99
CA GLU A 150 3.87 14.74 5.94
C GLU A 150 4.94 13.69 5.64
N LEU A 151 6.22 14.03 5.81
CA LEU A 151 7.30 13.08 5.63
C LEU A 151 7.51 12.25 6.89
N LEU A 152 7.41 10.93 6.75
CA LEU A 152 7.81 10.00 7.80
C LEU A 152 9.34 9.92 7.90
N ASN A 153 10.07 10.13 6.79
CA ASN A 153 11.54 10.08 6.78
C ASN A 153 12.18 11.01 7.81
N ASP A 154 11.59 12.17 8.09
CA ASP A 154 12.13 13.17 9.02
C ASP A 154 11.85 12.83 10.49
N LYS A 155 10.96 11.85 10.73
CA LYS A 155 10.54 11.40 12.06
C LYS A 155 11.14 10.05 12.46
N LEU A 156 11.75 9.32 11.51
CA LEU A 156 12.41 8.00 11.68
C LEU A 156 13.91 8.10 11.92
#